data_AF-A0A2W4P8D3-F1
#
_entry.id   AF-A0A2W4P8D3-F1
#
_cell.length_a   1.000
_cell.length_b   1.000
_cell.length_c   1.000
_cell.angle_alpha   90.00
_cell.angle_beta   90.00
_cell.angle_gamma   90.00
#
_symmetry.space_group_name_H-M   'P 1'
#
loop_
_entity.id
_entity.type
_entity.pdbx_description
1 polymer ?
#
loop_
_entity_poly.entity_id
_entity_poly.type
_entity_poly.pdbx_seq_one_letter_code
_entity_poly.pdbx_strand_id
1 'polypeptide(L)'
;MAADCPNGTSGDDIIVCDTDRSDQLQASGGDDHVTINDGVTVDNSVLGGNGDDTLTNNGTITGQLGGQNGNDSITNNGTVGGNMNGGAGDDTIHNHGTVNDINAGDGRDTVVNTGDANSINGNGSDDTIVNSGTVANNIQGDEGNDNIINEETGVIGRDLNGGTGDDTLTNHGVIQRSMFGSDGNDYLVNTGEIKHDMNGGEGHDTLINSGFIQNDLEGGPGNDKLVHTGIANTDVEGNAGDDTLIIDGEVRGTVYGDSSSGNSSLDGDDTFVLKNGAHGGPDNYLLIDGQGGFNTLIFKFETKDQNEYDQLISDFATALASTSNDGTGTLTFRGQTFAWMNIQQLENLIRLIIEHTGEKPEDVLREIVVSGGIRDGRINYMDLAAPAALYCTEDGGVAVWAIRDGEGYHLYSVSGADLNSGSDSVFGDGNMVLTVFSDGNVLFTAPGYSFSFSVGTCSR
;
A
#
# COMPACT_ATOMS: atom_id res chain seq x y z
N MET A 1 -61.18 -0.92 -16.85
CA MET A 1 -59.82 -0.45 -17.15
C MET A 1 -59.04 -0.77 -15.90
N ALA A 2 -58.00 -1.61 -16.00
CA ALA A 2 -57.04 -1.70 -14.90
C ALA A 2 -56.53 -0.28 -14.65
N ALA A 3 -56.35 0.11 -13.39
CA ALA A 3 -55.67 1.36 -13.11
C ALA A 3 -54.29 1.28 -13.76
N ASP A 4 -53.93 2.31 -14.51
CA ASP A 4 -52.60 2.47 -15.07
C ASP A 4 -51.68 2.80 -13.88
N CYS A 5 -50.64 2.01 -13.63
CA CYS A 5 -49.74 2.16 -12.47
C CYS A 5 -50.40 1.99 -11.07
N PRO A 6 -51.03 0.82 -10.74
CA PRO A 6 -51.59 0.57 -9.42
C PRO A 6 -50.50 0.29 -8.36
N ASN A 7 -50.84 0.45 -7.08
CA ASN A 7 -50.05 -0.17 -6.00
C ASN A 7 -50.23 -1.69 -6.03
N GLY A 8 -49.23 -2.41 -5.53
CA GLY A 8 -49.28 -3.85 -5.36
C GLY A 8 -50.04 -4.30 -4.12
N THR A 9 -49.94 -5.58 -3.84
CA THR A 9 -50.67 -6.36 -2.85
C THR A 9 -49.69 -7.01 -1.88
N SER A 10 -50.04 -8.14 -1.26
CA SER A 10 -49.17 -8.84 -0.32
C SER A 10 -48.54 -10.10 -0.90
N GLY A 11 -48.65 -10.30 -2.22
CA GLY A 11 -47.97 -11.36 -2.94
C GLY A 11 -47.54 -10.84 -4.29
N ASP A 12 -46.77 -11.66 -5.00
CA ASP A 12 -46.04 -11.28 -6.21
C ASP A 12 -46.92 -10.57 -7.27
N ASP A 13 -46.60 -9.31 -7.53
CA ASP A 13 -47.31 -8.44 -8.46
C ASP A 13 -46.44 -8.06 -9.67
N ILE A 14 -47.11 -7.84 -10.81
CA ILE A 14 -46.50 -7.21 -11.99
C ILE A 14 -47.14 -5.85 -12.18
N ILE A 15 -46.38 -4.80 -11.95
CA ILE A 15 -46.83 -3.40 -11.99
C ILE A 15 -46.15 -2.71 -13.17
N VAL A 16 -46.94 -2.27 -14.14
CA VAL A 16 -46.45 -1.48 -15.29
C VAL A 16 -47.14 -0.13 -15.30
N CYS A 17 -46.36 0.93 -15.39
CA CYS A 17 -46.83 2.30 -15.44
C CYS A 17 -46.66 2.84 -16.86
N ASP A 18 -47.78 3.04 -17.56
CA ASP A 18 -47.88 3.62 -18.91
C ASP A 18 -48.36 5.08 -18.89
N THR A 19 -48.80 5.59 -17.74
CA THR A 19 -49.19 7.00 -17.53
C THR A 19 -48.63 7.56 -16.24
N ASP A 20 -48.49 8.90 -16.21
CA ASP A 20 -48.03 9.64 -15.05
C ASP A 20 -48.83 9.33 -13.78
N ARG A 21 -48.10 9.23 -12.66
CA ARG A 21 -48.62 9.03 -11.32
C ARG A 21 -48.24 10.21 -10.44
N SER A 22 -49.19 10.75 -9.67
CA SER A 22 -49.00 11.97 -8.87
C SER A 22 -48.67 11.72 -7.39
N ASP A 23 -48.38 10.47 -7.03
CA ASP A 23 -48.10 10.02 -5.67
C ASP A 23 -47.14 8.81 -5.68
N GLN A 24 -46.79 8.33 -4.48
CA GLN A 24 -45.89 7.18 -4.30
C GLN A 24 -46.47 5.90 -4.90
N LEU A 25 -45.62 5.09 -5.53
CA LEU A 25 -45.90 3.70 -5.89
C LEU A 25 -45.33 2.79 -4.80
N GLN A 26 -46.16 1.90 -4.27
CA GLN A 26 -45.75 0.86 -3.33
C GLN A 26 -46.13 -0.52 -3.90
N ALA A 27 -45.17 -1.42 -4.09
CA ALA A 27 -45.44 -2.81 -4.50
C ALA A 27 -45.91 -3.66 -3.28
N SER A 28 -45.34 -3.36 -2.11
CA SER A 28 -45.75 -3.74 -0.75
C SER A 28 -45.20 -5.07 -0.25
N GLY A 29 -45.61 -6.22 -0.78
CA GLY A 29 -45.00 -7.47 -0.36
C GLY A 29 -45.24 -8.61 -1.33
N GLY A 30 -44.35 -9.59 -1.32
CA GLY A 30 -44.20 -10.54 -2.42
C GLY A 30 -42.98 -10.15 -3.26
N ASP A 31 -42.59 -11.02 -4.18
CA ASP A 31 -41.48 -10.75 -5.08
C ASP A 31 -42.03 -10.00 -6.31
N ASP A 32 -41.99 -8.67 -6.29
CA ASP A 32 -42.72 -7.82 -7.22
C ASP A 32 -41.87 -7.42 -8.45
N HIS A 33 -42.52 -7.23 -9.59
CA HIS A 33 -41.89 -6.69 -10.81
C HIS A 33 -42.51 -5.36 -11.20
N VAL A 34 -41.78 -4.26 -10.96
CA VAL A 34 -42.24 -2.89 -11.23
C VAL A 34 -41.50 -2.31 -12.43
N THR A 35 -42.24 -1.78 -13.41
CA THR A 35 -41.68 -1.06 -14.57
C THR A 35 -42.34 0.31 -14.74
N ILE A 36 -41.51 1.36 -14.72
CA ILE A 36 -41.89 2.71 -15.15
C ILE A 36 -41.46 2.89 -16.61
N ASN A 37 -42.41 3.07 -17.53
CA ASN A 37 -42.10 3.20 -18.95
C ASN A 37 -41.52 4.57 -19.31
N ASP A 38 -40.86 4.62 -20.48
CA ASP A 38 -40.30 5.87 -21.01
C ASP A 38 -41.39 6.96 -21.15
N GLY A 39 -41.01 8.19 -20.80
CA GLY A 39 -41.92 9.34 -20.79
C GLY A 39 -42.93 9.37 -19.64
N VAL A 40 -42.95 8.38 -18.73
CA VAL A 40 -43.83 8.37 -17.55
C VAL A 40 -43.14 9.01 -16.35
N THR A 41 -43.88 9.82 -15.60
CA THR A 41 -43.44 10.43 -14.35
C THR A 41 -44.17 9.85 -13.15
N VAL A 42 -43.43 9.39 -12.14
CA VAL A 42 -43.95 9.15 -10.78
C VAL A 42 -43.53 10.33 -9.91
N ASP A 43 -44.50 11.16 -9.51
CA ASP A 43 -44.27 12.39 -8.72
C ASP A 43 -44.14 12.10 -7.20
N ASN A 44 -43.35 11.07 -6.87
CA ASN A 44 -42.87 10.74 -5.54
C ASN A 44 -41.87 9.57 -5.67
N SER A 45 -41.80 8.70 -4.67
CA SER A 45 -40.96 7.52 -4.64
C SER A 45 -41.63 6.29 -5.26
N VAL A 46 -40.82 5.36 -5.73
CA VAL A 46 -41.19 3.99 -6.13
C VAL A 46 -40.52 3.04 -5.16
N LEU A 47 -41.32 2.26 -4.44
CA LEU A 47 -40.88 1.40 -3.35
C LEU A 47 -41.33 -0.05 -3.63
N GLY A 48 -40.37 -0.99 -3.62
CA GLY A 48 -40.60 -2.44 -3.71
C GLY A 48 -41.44 -2.93 -2.53
N GLY A 49 -40.82 -3.40 -1.45
CA GLY A 49 -41.55 -3.73 -0.25
C GLY A 49 -40.85 -4.75 0.60
N ASN A 50 -41.50 -5.89 0.81
CA ASN A 50 -40.85 -7.06 1.37
C ASN A 50 -40.88 -8.16 0.31
N GLY A 51 -39.77 -8.83 0.08
CA GLY A 51 -39.63 -9.82 -0.97
C GLY A 51 -38.54 -9.40 -1.93
N ASP A 52 -38.10 -10.31 -2.78
CA ASP A 52 -37.02 -10.06 -3.72
C ASP A 52 -37.59 -9.34 -4.95
N ASP A 53 -37.59 -8.01 -4.93
CA ASP A 53 -38.25 -7.17 -5.92
C ASP A 53 -37.37 -6.88 -7.14
N THR A 54 -37.98 -6.65 -8.30
CA THR A 54 -37.31 -6.17 -9.51
C THR A 54 -37.92 -4.86 -9.96
N LEU A 55 -37.16 -3.77 -9.86
CA LEU A 55 -37.60 -2.40 -10.15
C LEU A 55 -36.87 -1.85 -11.37
N THR A 56 -37.59 -1.47 -12.43
CA THR A 56 -37.01 -0.86 -13.64
C THR A 56 -37.61 0.54 -13.89
N ASN A 57 -36.77 1.56 -13.88
CA ASN A 57 -37.13 2.93 -14.25
C ASN A 57 -36.60 3.29 -15.65
N ASN A 58 -37.49 3.50 -16.62
CA ASN A 58 -37.16 4.10 -17.92
C ASN A 58 -37.65 5.55 -18.05
N GLY A 59 -38.36 6.07 -17.04
CA GLY A 59 -38.99 7.39 -17.04
C GLY A 59 -38.38 8.33 -16.01
N THR A 60 -39.22 9.09 -15.32
CA THR A 60 -38.82 10.01 -14.25
C THR A 60 -39.47 9.63 -12.93
N ILE A 61 -38.68 9.49 -11.87
CA ILE A 61 -39.13 9.36 -10.49
C ILE A 61 -38.66 10.61 -9.77
N THR A 62 -39.55 11.42 -9.21
CA THR A 62 -39.14 12.69 -8.56
C THR A 62 -38.60 12.47 -7.13
N GLY A 63 -38.99 11.37 -6.50
CA GLY A 63 -38.50 10.92 -5.20
C GLY A 63 -37.44 9.81 -5.29
N GLN A 64 -37.49 8.86 -4.36
CA GLN A 64 -36.54 7.75 -4.27
C GLN A 64 -36.98 6.55 -5.12
N LEU A 65 -36.03 5.71 -5.51
CA LEU A 65 -36.28 4.38 -6.07
C LEU A 65 -35.67 3.37 -5.10
N GLY A 66 -36.50 2.60 -4.39
CA GLY A 66 -36.03 1.75 -3.28
C GLY A 66 -36.57 0.33 -3.31
N GLY A 67 -35.70 -0.65 -3.11
CA GLY A 67 -36.07 -2.06 -2.95
C GLY A 67 -36.79 -2.31 -1.62
N GLN A 68 -36.13 -1.92 -0.52
CA GLN A 68 -36.50 -2.11 0.90
C GLN A 68 -36.04 -3.44 1.47
N ASN A 69 -36.89 -4.43 1.73
CA ASN A 69 -36.46 -5.68 2.35
C ASN A 69 -36.49 -6.81 1.32
N GLY A 70 -35.40 -7.55 1.18
CA GLY A 70 -35.26 -8.63 0.21
C GLY A 70 -33.99 -8.43 -0.60
N ASN A 71 -33.68 -9.40 -1.45
CA ASN A 71 -32.57 -9.28 -2.40
C ASN A 71 -33.11 -8.66 -3.69
N ASP A 72 -33.04 -7.34 -3.79
CA ASP A 72 -33.70 -6.55 -4.80
C ASP A 72 -32.83 -6.32 -6.04
N SER A 73 -33.46 -6.22 -7.21
CA SER A 73 -32.82 -5.87 -8.48
C SER A 73 -33.36 -4.53 -8.99
N ILE A 74 -32.54 -3.49 -8.91
CA ILE A 74 -32.93 -2.12 -9.25
C ILE A 74 -32.19 -1.66 -10.49
N THR A 75 -32.91 -1.22 -11.53
CA THR A 75 -32.32 -0.67 -12.76
C THR A 75 -32.89 0.71 -13.07
N ASN A 76 -32.01 1.72 -13.20
CA ASN A 76 -32.37 3.06 -13.63
C ASN A 76 -31.78 3.39 -15.00
N ASN A 77 -32.64 3.50 -16.02
CA ASN A 77 -32.33 4.02 -17.35
C ASN A 77 -32.75 5.48 -17.55
N GLY A 78 -33.48 6.05 -16.58
CA GLY A 78 -34.10 7.37 -16.67
C GLY A 78 -33.55 8.36 -15.65
N THR A 79 -34.44 9.12 -15.00
CA THR A 79 -34.07 10.06 -13.94
C THR A 79 -34.71 9.66 -12.63
N VAL A 80 -33.92 9.62 -11.56
CA VAL A 80 -34.37 9.54 -10.16
C VAL A 80 -33.93 10.84 -9.48
N GLY A 81 -34.90 11.67 -9.07
CA GLY A 81 -34.65 12.96 -8.44
C GLY A 81 -34.15 12.85 -7.00
N GLY A 82 -34.44 11.72 -6.34
CA GLY A 82 -33.90 11.34 -5.04
C GLY A 82 -32.82 10.27 -5.15
N ASN A 83 -32.74 9.43 -4.12
CA ASN A 83 -31.73 8.38 -4.03
C ASN A 83 -32.27 7.06 -4.60
N MET A 84 -31.34 6.23 -5.07
CA MET A 84 -31.55 4.80 -5.24
C MET A 84 -31.08 4.09 -3.98
N ASN A 85 -31.92 3.26 -3.37
CA ASN A 85 -31.59 2.51 -2.16
C ASN A 85 -31.88 1.02 -2.39
N GLY A 86 -30.92 0.12 -2.19
CA GLY A 86 -31.19 -1.33 -2.18
C GLY A 86 -32.07 -1.66 -0.98
N GLY A 87 -31.52 -1.49 0.21
CA GLY A 87 -32.26 -1.64 1.46
C GLY A 87 -31.60 -2.69 2.34
N ALA A 88 -32.29 -3.80 2.62
CA ALA A 88 -31.79 -4.89 3.43
C ALA A 88 -31.89 -6.20 2.65
N GLY A 89 -30.78 -6.89 2.47
CA GLY A 89 -30.64 -8.07 1.62
C GLY A 89 -29.45 -7.90 0.67
N ASP A 90 -29.07 -8.96 -0.04
CA ASP A 90 -27.97 -8.89 -1.01
C ASP A 90 -28.53 -8.31 -2.34
N ASP A 91 -28.43 -6.99 -2.51
CA ASP A 91 -29.06 -6.21 -3.59
C ASP A 91 -28.20 -6.07 -4.85
N THR A 92 -28.84 -5.84 -6.00
CA THR A 92 -28.17 -5.51 -7.27
C THR A 92 -28.72 -4.24 -7.88
N ILE A 93 -27.88 -3.21 -7.99
CA ILE A 93 -28.25 -1.88 -8.45
C ILE A 93 -27.49 -1.52 -9.74
N HIS A 94 -28.22 -1.24 -10.81
CA HIS A 94 -27.68 -0.71 -12.07
C HIS A 94 -28.17 0.72 -12.32
N ASN A 95 -27.25 1.67 -12.37
CA ASN A 95 -27.54 3.05 -12.79
C ASN A 95 -26.94 3.34 -14.17
N HIS A 96 -27.80 3.51 -15.17
CA HIS A 96 -27.46 3.98 -16.51
C HIS A 96 -27.93 5.42 -16.78
N GLY A 97 -28.78 5.95 -15.90
CA GLY A 97 -29.38 7.28 -16.00
C GLY A 97 -28.78 8.30 -15.04
N THR A 98 -29.62 9.19 -14.52
CA THR A 98 -29.21 10.19 -13.51
C THR A 98 -29.90 9.90 -12.19
N VAL A 99 -29.15 9.92 -11.10
CA VAL A 99 -29.64 9.79 -9.72
C VAL A 99 -28.95 10.81 -8.82
N ASN A 100 -29.54 11.13 -7.66
CA ASN A 100 -28.79 11.78 -6.59
C ASN A 100 -27.78 10.79 -5.99
N ASP A 101 -28.06 10.13 -4.88
CA ASP A 101 -27.13 9.15 -4.30
C ASP A 101 -27.58 7.71 -4.58
N ILE A 102 -26.62 6.79 -4.71
CA ILE A 102 -26.85 5.35 -4.67
C ILE A 102 -26.38 4.85 -3.31
N ASN A 103 -27.26 4.21 -2.55
CA ASN A 103 -26.96 3.55 -1.29
C ASN A 103 -27.30 2.07 -1.47
N ALA A 104 -26.33 1.18 -1.31
CA ALA A 104 -26.55 -0.24 -1.50
C ALA A 104 -27.39 -0.78 -0.33
N GLY A 105 -26.90 -0.65 0.89
CA GLY A 105 -27.69 -0.87 2.10
C GLY A 105 -27.06 -1.91 3.03
N ASP A 106 -27.88 -2.66 3.74
CA ASP A 106 -27.42 -3.79 4.56
C ASP A 106 -27.39 -5.06 3.69
N GLY A 107 -26.24 -5.70 3.53
CA GLY A 107 -26.15 -6.95 2.77
C GLY A 107 -24.95 -6.90 1.83
N ARG A 108 -24.65 -8.00 1.13
CA ARG A 108 -23.54 -7.99 0.16
C ARG A 108 -24.08 -7.59 -1.19
N ASP A 109 -23.88 -6.34 -1.52
CA ASP A 109 -24.52 -5.69 -2.64
C ASP A 109 -23.62 -5.59 -3.86
N THR A 110 -24.24 -5.39 -5.01
CA THR A 110 -23.54 -5.10 -6.27
C THR A 110 -24.09 -3.83 -6.89
N VAL A 111 -23.26 -2.80 -6.99
CA VAL A 111 -23.59 -1.54 -7.65
C VAL A 111 -22.80 -1.38 -8.94
N VAL A 112 -23.50 -1.15 -10.05
CA VAL A 112 -22.89 -0.81 -11.34
C VAL A 112 -23.39 0.54 -11.81
N ASN A 113 -22.50 1.52 -11.86
CA ASN A 113 -22.79 2.86 -12.36
C ASN A 113 -22.14 3.08 -13.74
N THR A 114 -22.96 3.26 -14.77
CA THR A 114 -22.54 3.74 -16.10
C THR A 114 -23.12 5.11 -16.43
N GLY A 115 -23.95 5.67 -15.54
CA GLY A 115 -24.61 6.96 -15.67
C GLY A 115 -24.00 8.03 -14.77
N ASP A 116 -24.84 8.95 -14.32
CA ASP A 116 -24.48 10.04 -13.41
C ASP A 116 -25.06 9.79 -12.02
N ALA A 117 -24.21 9.87 -10.99
CA ALA A 117 -24.59 9.86 -9.58
C ALA A 117 -23.87 11.00 -8.83
N ASN A 118 -24.45 11.44 -7.72
CA ASN A 118 -23.83 12.38 -6.80
C ASN A 118 -22.86 11.67 -5.85
N SER A 119 -23.23 10.52 -5.29
CA SER A 119 -22.36 9.64 -4.48
C SER A 119 -22.81 8.19 -4.62
N ILE A 120 -21.90 7.26 -4.36
CA ILE A 120 -22.18 5.82 -4.27
C ILE A 120 -21.63 5.33 -2.92
N ASN A 121 -22.46 4.64 -2.14
CA ASN A 121 -22.09 4.09 -0.84
C ASN A 121 -22.48 2.60 -0.80
N GLY A 122 -21.55 1.72 -0.42
CA GLY A 122 -21.81 0.30 -0.17
C GLY A 122 -22.65 0.12 1.09
N ASN A 123 -22.24 0.78 2.16
CA ASN A 123 -22.83 0.78 3.50
C ASN A 123 -22.40 -0.39 4.37
N GLY A 124 -23.03 -1.56 4.33
CA GLY A 124 -22.74 -2.61 5.30
C GLY A 124 -22.60 -3.99 4.70
N SER A 125 -21.52 -4.68 5.05
CA SER A 125 -21.04 -5.98 4.53
C SER A 125 -20.14 -5.84 3.29
N ASP A 126 -19.60 -6.97 2.83
CA ASP A 126 -18.68 -7.02 1.69
C ASP A 126 -19.39 -6.70 0.35
N ASP A 127 -19.19 -5.50 -0.19
CA ASP A 127 -19.85 -4.99 -1.40
C ASP A 127 -18.98 -5.04 -2.65
N THR A 128 -19.62 -4.99 -3.82
CA THR A 128 -18.94 -4.79 -5.11
C THR A 128 -19.48 -3.56 -5.82
N ILE A 129 -18.62 -2.57 -6.06
CA ILE A 129 -18.99 -1.33 -6.75
C ILE A 129 -18.15 -1.18 -8.02
N VAL A 130 -18.81 -1.04 -9.18
CA VAL A 130 -18.16 -0.80 -10.48
C VAL A 130 -18.65 0.50 -11.07
N ASN A 131 -17.76 1.49 -11.20
CA ASN A 131 -18.03 2.77 -11.82
C ASN A 131 -17.35 2.90 -13.18
N SER A 132 -18.15 3.11 -14.23
CA SER A 132 -17.69 3.53 -15.57
C SER A 132 -18.32 4.85 -16.03
N GLY A 133 -19.17 5.45 -15.19
CA GLY A 133 -19.83 6.74 -15.39
C GLY A 133 -19.22 7.87 -14.55
N THR A 134 -20.03 8.88 -14.23
CA THR A 134 -19.62 10.04 -13.43
C THR A 134 -20.20 9.96 -12.02
N VAL A 135 -19.34 10.12 -11.01
CA VAL A 135 -19.73 10.33 -9.61
C VAL A 135 -19.26 11.70 -9.19
N ALA A 136 -20.17 12.61 -8.83
CA ALA A 136 -19.82 14.00 -8.55
C ALA A 136 -19.00 14.19 -7.26
N ASN A 137 -19.27 13.38 -6.23
CA ASN A 137 -18.55 13.37 -4.96
C ASN A 137 -17.76 12.07 -4.80
N ASN A 138 -18.09 11.27 -3.79
CA ASN A 138 -17.31 10.12 -3.35
C ASN A 138 -17.92 8.80 -3.83
N ILE A 139 -17.06 7.79 -3.93
CA ILE A 139 -17.46 6.39 -3.80
C ILE A 139 -16.91 5.89 -2.47
N GLN A 140 -17.74 5.24 -1.65
CA GLN A 140 -17.40 4.69 -0.34
C GLN A 140 -17.85 3.23 -0.28
N GLY A 141 -16.97 2.33 0.16
CA GLY A 141 -17.34 0.95 0.51
C GLY A 141 -18.12 0.91 1.83
N ASP A 142 -17.61 1.64 2.83
CA ASP A 142 -18.11 1.71 4.21
C ASP A 142 -17.70 0.49 5.07
N GLU A 143 -18.62 -0.31 5.63
CA GLU A 143 -18.26 -1.46 6.47
C GLU A 143 -18.17 -2.75 5.65
N GLY A 144 -17.04 -3.46 5.62
CA GLY A 144 -16.94 -4.72 4.90
C GLY A 144 -15.60 -4.88 4.20
N ASN A 145 -15.36 -6.03 3.59
CA ASN A 145 -14.23 -6.21 2.68
C ASN A 145 -14.73 -5.92 1.25
N ASP A 146 -14.65 -4.67 0.84
CA ASP A 146 -15.27 -4.17 -0.38
C ASP A 146 -14.38 -4.33 -1.60
N ASN A 147 -14.99 -4.48 -2.77
CA ASN A 147 -14.30 -4.51 -4.05
C ASN A 147 -14.80 -3.38 -4.95
N ILE A 148 -14.03 -2.31 -5.07
CA ILE A 148 -14.41 -1.11 -5.81
C ILE A 148 -13.52 -0.90 -7.03
N ILE A 149 -14.13 -0.80 -8.20
CA ILE A 149 -13.45 -0.62 -9.48
C ILE A 149 -13.95 0.67 -10.15
N ASN A 150 -13.05 1.64 -10.34
CA ASN A 150 -13.26 2.79 -11.22
C ASN A 150 -12.63 2.50 -12.59
N GLU A 151 -13.47 2.11 -13.55
CA GLU A 151 -13.08 1.74 -14.91
C GLU A 151 -12.45 2.91 -15.69
N GLU A 152 -11.84 2.61 -16.85
CA GLU A 152 -11.08 3.60 -17.65
C GLU A 152 -11.89 4.86 -18.00
N THR A 153 -13.21 4.75 -18.19
CA THR A 153 -14.10 5.89 -18.45
C THR A 153 -14.67 6.54 -17.19
N GLY A 154 -14.49 5.92 -16.04
CA GLY A 154 -15.03 6.35 -14.77
C GLY A 154 -14.37 7.62 -14.23
N VAL A 155 -15.19 8.56 -13.76
CA VAL A 155 -14.74 9.80 -13.13
C VAL A 155 -15.35 9.92 -11.74
N ILE A 156 -14.49 10.07 -10.73
CA ILE A 156 -14.87 10.35 -9.35
C ILE A 156 -14.45 11.79 -9.03
N GLY A 157 -15.42 12.64 -8.71
CA GLY A 157 -15.23 14.08 -8.51
C GLY A 157 -14.58 14.44 -7.18
N ARG A 158 -14.57 13.52 -6.22
CA ARG A 158 -13.86 13.63 -4.95
C ARG A 158 -13.05 12.37 -4.68
N ASP A 159 -13.36 11.66 -3.59
CA ASP A 159 -12.52 10.60 -3.03
C ASP A 159 -13.08 9.21 -3.38
N LEU A 160 -12.20 8.23 -3.56
CA LEU A 160 -12.55 6.80 -3.49
C LEU A 160 -12.08 6.27 -2.13
N ASN A 161 -12.98 5.71 -1.34
CA ASN A 161 -12.66 5.18 -0.02
C ASN A 161 -13.15 3.73 0.12
N GLY A 162 -12.30 2.84 0.64
CA GLY A 162 -12.67 1.49 1.08
C GLY A 162 -13.58 1.60 2.31
N GLY A 163 -13.00 1.92 3.47
CA GLY A 163 -13.75 2.13 4.69
C GLY A 163 -13.17 1.31 5.83
N THR A 164 -13.93 0.37 6.37
CA THR A 164 -13.43 -0.56 7.39
C THR A 164 -13.50 -1.98 6.88
N GLY A 165 -12.40 -2.72 6.96
CA GLY A 165 -12.28 -4.08 6.45
C GLY A 165 -11.12 -4.17 5.46
N ASP A 166 -10.78 -5.38 5.02
CA ASP A 166 -9.68 -5.59 4.07
C ASP A 166 -10.19 -5.33 2.64
N ASP A 167 -10.07 -4.09 2.16
CA ASP A 167 -10.66 -3.62 0.91
C ASP A 167 -9.79 -3.83 -0.32
N THR A 168 -10.43 -3.93 -1.49
CA THR A 168 -9.76 -3.95 -2.80
C THR A 168 -10.24 -2.79 -3.66
N LEU A 169 -9.34 -1.85 -3.96
CA LEU A 169 -9.64 -0.62 -4.67
C LEU A 169 -8.82 -0.55 -5.96
N THR A 170 -9.49 -0.50 -7.12
CA THR A 170 -8.82 -0.40 -8.42
C THR A 170 -9.26 0.83 -9.21
N ASN A 171 -8.32 1.70 -9.56
CA ASN A 171 -8.54 2.84 -10.43
C ASN A 171 -7.83 2.69 -11.79
N HIS A 172 -8.64 2.63 -12.84
CA HIS A 172 -8.24 2.77 -14.24
C HIS A 172 -8.62 4.15 -14.81
N GLY A 173 -9.60 4.83 -14.22
CA GLY A 173 -10.11 6.13 -14.64
C GLY A 173 -9.45 7.32 -13.94
N VAL A 174 -10.27 8.34 -13.63
CA VAL A 174 -9.83 9.59 -12.99
C VAL A 174 -10.48 9.78 -11.62
N ILE A 175 -9.66 10.01 -10.60
CA ILE A 175 -10.06 10.44 -9.27
C ILE A 175 -9.56 11.87 -9.06
N GLN A 176 -10.49 12.81 -8.89
CA GLN A 176 -10.17 14.24 -8.77
C GLN A 176 -9.59 14.61 -7.40
N ARG A 177 -9.69 13.72 -6.41
CA ARG A 177 -9.02 13.86 -5.12
C ARG A 177 -8.17 12.64 -4.81
N SER A 178 -8.44 11.95 -3.72
CA SER A 178 -7.56 10.91 -3.20
C SER A 178 -8.23 9.53 -3.24
N MET A 179 -7.41 8.49 -3.16
CA MET A 179 -7.83 7.11 -2.91
C MET A 179 -7.35 6.69 -1.52
N PHE A 180 -8.25 6.15 -0.70
CA PHE A 180 -7.99 5.70 0.67
C PHE A 180 -8.43 4.26 0.86
N GLY A 181 -7.58 3.39 1.41
CA GLY A 181 -8.00 2.09 1.94
C GLY A 181 -8.79 2.26 3.24
N SER A 182 -8.22 3.06 4.16
CA SER A 182 -8.71 3.37 5.51
C SER A 182 -8.36 2.32 6.56
N ASP A 183 -9.30 1.62 7.21
CA ASP A 183 -8.97 0.67 8.28
C ASP A 183 -8.98 -0.76 7.71
N GLY A 184 -7.86 -1.49 7.72
CA GLY A 184 -7.81 -2.86 7.21
C GLY A 184 -6.51 -3.16 6.49
N ASN A 185 -6.32 -4.39 6.01
CA ASN A 185 -5.17 -4.73 5.16
C ASN A 185 -5.59 -4.63 3.70
N ASP A 186 -5.44 -3.44 3.13
CA ASP A 186 -6.06 -3.06 1.88
C ASP A 186 -5.17 -3.36 0.66
N TYR A 187 -5.81 -3.54 -0.49
CA TYR A 187 -5.16 -3.76 -1.76
C TYR A 187 -5.57 -2.68 -2.77
N LEU A 188 -4.69 -1.69 -2.94
CA LEU A 188 -4.94 -0.51 -3.79
C LEU A 188 -4.15 -0.61 -5.09
N VAL A 189 -4.81 -0.37 -6.22
CA VAL A 189 -4.20 -0.36 -7.55
C VAL A 189 -4.59 0.90 -8.30
N ASN A 190 -3.61 1.66 -8.77
CA ASN A 190 -3.81 2.76 -9.71
C ASN A 190 -3.05 2.53 -11.01
N THR A 191 -3.79 2.42 -12.10
CA THR A 191 -3.27 2.51 -13.47
C THR A 191 -3.76 3.77 -14.20
N GLY A 192 -4.67 4.53 -13.58
CA GLY A 192 -5.26 5.76 -14.11
C GLY A 192 -4.61 7.02 -13.53
N GLU A 193 -5.44 8.02 -13.22
CA GLU A 193 -5.01 9.31 -12.70
C GLU A 193 -5.66 9.62 -11.34
N ILE A 194 -4.83 9.94 -10.33
CA ILE A 194 -5.24 10.45 -9.03
C ILE A 194 -4.66 11.86 -8.86
N LYS A 195 -5.52 12.84 -8.59
CA LYS A 195 -5.16 14.27 -8.56
C LYS A 195 -4.69 14.78 -7.19
N HIS A 196 -4.77 13.95 -6.16
CA HIS A 196 -4.12 14.17 -4.87
C HIS A 196 -3.35 12.91 -4.49
N ASP A 197 -3.74 12.25 -3.40
CA ASP A 197 -2.93 11.26 -2.69
C ASP A 197 -3.51 9.84 -2.90
N MET A 198 -2.66 8.83 -2.80
CA MET A 198 -3.07 7.45 -2.57
C MET A 198 -2.54 7.03 -1.21
N ASN A 199 -3.41 6.64 -0.28
CA ASN A 199 -3.04 6.29 1.08
C ASN A 199 -3.70 4.94 1.46
N GLY A 200 -2.91 4.01 1.99
CA GLY A 200 -3.39 2.70 2.46
C GLY A 200 -4.26 2.88 3.68
N GLY A 201 -3.68 3.37 4.77
CA GLY A 201 -4.38 3.66 6.00
C GLY A 201 -3.81 2.84 7.14
N GLU A 202 -4.65 2.38 8.07
CA GLU A 202 -4.25 1.54 9.19
C GLU A 202 -4.30 0.06 8.78
N GLY A 203 -3.17 -0.63 8.74
CA GLY A 203 -3.09 -2.08 8.50
C GLY A 203 -1.83 -2.48 7.76
N HIS A 204 -1.86 -3.63 7.08
CA HIS A 204 -0.74 -4.11 6.28
C HIS A 204 -1.11 -4.05 4.80
N ASP A 205 -0.96 -2.88 4.23
CA ASP A 205 -1.52 -2.54 2.94
C ASP A 205 -0.58 -2.92 1.79
N THR A 206 -1.16 -3.18 0.63
CA THR A 206 -0.43 -3.34 -0.62
C THR A 206 -0.91 -2.30 -1.63
N LEU A 207 -0.03 -1.35 -1.93
CA LEU A 207 -0.32 -0.27 -2.87
C LEU A 207 0.49 -0.47 -4.15
N ILE A 208 -0.19 -0.44 -5.30
CA ILE A 208 0.43 -0.60 -6.62
C ILE A 208 0.07 0.59 -7.49
N ASN A 209 1.06 1.44 -7.77
CA ASN A 209 0.90 2.55 -8.70
C ASN A 209 1.67 2.31 -9.99
N SER A 210 0.96 2.13 -11.09
CA SER A 210 1.50 2.18 -12.45
C SER A 210 0.93 3.36 -13.27
N GLY A 211 0.08 4.18 -12.66
CA GLY A 211 -0.53 5.36 -13.25
C GLY A 211 0.17 6.66 -12.83
N PHE A 212 -0.62 7.70 -12.64
CA PHE A 212 -0.16 9.01 -12.17
C PHE A 212 -0.82 9.37 -10.84
N ILE A 213 -0.01 9.82 -9.89
CA ILE A 213 -0.42 10.41 -8.62
C ILE A 213 0.18 11.82 -8.56
N GLN A 214 -0.68 12.81 -8.35
CA GLN A 214 -0.30 14.23 -8.37
C GLN A 214 0.42 14.68 -7.09
N ASN A 215 0.17 14.00 -5.97
CA ASN A 215 0.85 14.22 -4.70
C ASN A 215 1.49 12.89 -4.25
N ASP A 216 1.18 12.47 -3.02
CA ASP A 216 1.90 11.46 -2.26
C ASP A 216 1.30 10.05 -2.45
N LEU A 217 2.18 9.06 -2.36
CA LEU A 217 1.84 7.64 -2.25
C LEU A 217 2.26 7.17 -0.86
N GLU A 218 1.31 6.89 0.01
CA GLU A 218 1.52 6.67 1.44
C GLU A 218 1.01 5.27 1.85
N GLY A 219 1.81 4.48 2.55
CA GLY A 219 1.35 3.24 3.19
C GLY A 219 0.37 3.56 4.31
N GLY A 220 0.89 4.17 5.37
CA GLY A 220 0.13 4.52 6.56
C GLY A 220 0.69 3.77 7.77
N PRO A 221 -0.09 3.61 8.86
CA PRO A 221 0.35 2.76 9.96
C PRO A 221 0.25 1.27 9.65
N GLY A 222 1.35 0.56 9.87
CA GLY A 222 1.55 -0.87 9.78
C GLY A 222 2.59 -1.23 8.72
N ASN A 223 2.88 -2.52 8.57
CA ASN A 223 3.91 -3.02 7.65
C ASN A 223 3.39 -3.12 6.22
N ASP A 224 3.60 -2.07 5.44
CA ASP A 224 3.04 -1.87 4.12
C ASP A 224 3.97 -2.29 3.00
N LYS A 225 3.37 -2.48 1.82
CA LYS A 225 4.09 -2.80 0.59
C LYS A 225 3.68 -1.88 -0.55
N LEU A 226 4.58 -1.00 -0.92
CA LEU A 226 4.39 -0.05 -2.01
C LEU A 226 5.15 -0.53 -3.25
N VAL A 227 4.46 -0.66 -4.38
CA VAL A 227 5.04 -0.99 -5.68
C VAL A 227 4.74 0.13 -6.67
N HIS A 228 5.75 0.93 -6.96
CA HIS A 228 5.63 2.13 -7.78
C HIS A 228 6.37 1.99 -9.11
N THR A 229 5.63 1.85 -10.21
CA THR A 229 6.16 1.84 -11.59
C THR A 229 5.70 3.04 -12.42
N GLY A 230 4.81 3.87 -11.87
CA GLY A 230 4.19 5.03 -12.52
C GLY A 230 4.93 6.33 -12.24
N ILE A 231 4.15 7.39 -11.99
CA ILE A 231 4.65 8.72 -11.58
C ILE A 231 4.00 9.11 -10.25
N ALA A 232 4.83 9.48 -9.27
CA ALA A 232 4.46 10.18 -8.04
C ALA A 232 5.13 11.56 -8.07
N ASN A 233 4.32 12.61 -7.99
CA ASN A 233 4.78 13.98 -8.20
C ASN A 233 5.39 14.63 -6.95
N THR A 234 5.17 14.04 -5.78
CA THR A 234 5.82 14.41 -4.52
C THR A 234 6.44 13.15 -3.93
N ASP A 235 6.06 12.77 -2.71
CA ASP A 235 6.77 11.78 -1.92
C ASP A 235 6.14 10.39 -2.06
N VAL A 236 6.95 9.37 -1.77
CA VAL A 236 6.48 7.99 -1.55
C VAL A 236 6.89 7.60 -0.14
N GLU A 237 5.95 7.34 0.74
CA GLU A 237 6.18 7.16 2.18
C GLU A 237 5.63 5.81 2.64
N GLY A 238 6.41 5.03 3.38
CA GLY A 238 5.90 3.87 4.10
C GLY A 238 5.00 4.30 5.26
N ASN A 239 5.48 5.27 6.03
CA ASN A 239 4.97 5.71 7.32
C ASN A 239 5.32 4.73 8.45
N ALA A 240 4.38 4.34 9.31
CA ALA A 240 4.74 3.76 10.60
C ALA A 240 4.73 2.24 10.53
N GLY A 241 5.86 1.58 10.39
CA GLY A 241 5.90 0.11 10.34
C GLY A 241 7.12 -0.39 9.59
N ASP A 242 7.29 -1.71 9.52
CA ASP A 242 8.39 -2.28 8.73
C ASP A 242 7.96 -2.37 7.26
N ASP A 243 8.25 -1.35 6.47
CA ASP A 243 7.69 -1.19 5.14
C ASP A 243 8.58 -1.74 4.03
N THR A 244 7.97 -2.07 2.89
CA THR A 244 8.68 -2.46 1.68
C THR A 244 8.31 -1.56 0.52
N LEU A 245 9.23 -0.68 0.12
CA LEU A 245 9.05 0.29 -0.95
C LEU A 245 9.82 -0.14 -2.21
N ILE A 246 9.12 -0.59 -3.24
CA ILE A 246 9.69 -1.02 -4.52
C ILE A 246 9.47 0.08 -5.55
N ILE A 247 10.56 0.75 -5.95
CA ILE A 247 10.55 1.85 -6.91
C ILE A 247 11.11 1.39 -8.26
N ASP A 248 10.30 1.49 -9.30
CA ASP A 248 10.61 1.19 -10.70
C ASP A 248 9.97 2.23 -11.64
N GLY A 249 9.77 3.45 -11.12
CA GLY A 249 9.14 4.58 -11.81
C GLY A 249 9.66 5.94 -11.34
N GLU A 250 8.94 7.00 -11.67
CA GLU A 250 9.30 8.39 -11.37
C GLU A 250 8.81 8.81 -9.99
N VAL A 251 9.71 9.25 -9.11
CA VAL A 251 9.37 9.94 -7.85
C VAL A 251 10.04 11.31 -7.91
N ARG A 252 9.25 12.39 -7.86
CA ARG A 252 9.78 13.77 -7.97
C ARG A 252 10.14 14.39 -6.62
N GLY A 253 9.65 13.81 -5.53
CA GLY A 253 10.05 14.13 -4.17
C GLY A 253 11.05 13.12 -3.64
N THR A 254 10.82 12.68 -2.42
CA THR A 254 11.65 11.77 -1.64
C THR A 254 10.93 10.45 -1.43
N VAL A 255 11.71 9.38 -1.30
CA VAL A 255 11.19 8.08 -0.83
C VAL A 255 11.52 7.98 0.65
N TYR A 256 10.50 8.04 1.50
CA TYR A 256 10.62 7.92 2.94
C TYR A 256 10.26 6.52 3.42
N GLY A 257 11.01 6.03 4.38
CA GLY A 257 10.62 4.87 5.18
C GLY A 257 9.52 5.28 6.12
N ASP A 258 9.91 5.99 7.18
CA ASP A 258 8.95 6.55 8.12
C ASP A 258 8.44 7.96 7.81
N SER A 259 7.38 8.34 8.52
CA SER A 259 6.80 9.68 8.47
C SER A 259 7.86 10.77 8.71
N SER A 260 7.94 11.73 7.79
CA SER A 260 8.77 12.93 7.90
C SER A 260 8.43 13.82 9.11
N SER A 261 7.34 13.52 9.83
CA SER A 261 6.86 14.25 11.01
C SER A 261 7.66 14.00 12.31
N GLY A 262 8.59 13.05 12.31
CA GLY A 262 9.65 12.93 13.32
C GLY A 262 9.23 12.34 14.68
N ASN A 263 8.24 11.45 14.72
CA ASN A 263 7.86 10.73 15.94
C ASN A 263 8.57 9.37 16.04
N SER A 264 9.77 9.38 16.63
CA SER A 264 10.69 8.24 16.60
C SER A 264 10.27 6.94 17.32
N SER A 265 9.06 6.88 17.86
CA SER A 265 8.53 5.69 18.55
C SER A 265 7.73 4.78 17.63
N LEU A 266 7.46 5.22 16.40
CA LEU A 266 6.73 4.50 15.37
C LEU A 266 7.63 4.14 14.18
N ASP A 267 8.92 4.45 14.30
CA ASP A 267 9.91 4.19 13.25
C ASP A 267 10.14 2.68 13.11
N GLY A 268 9.94 2.15 11.90
CA GLY A 268 10.12 0.73 11.59
C GLY A 268 11.40 0.42 10.82
N ASP A 269 11.67 -0.87 10.60
CA ASP A 269 12.81 -1.36 9.85
C ASP A 269 12.46 -1.49 8.35
N ASP A 270 12.75 -0.47 7.54
CA ASP A 270 12.27 -0.41 6.16
C ASP A 270 13.18 -1.06 5.12
N THR A 271 12.57 -1.53 4.03
CA THR A 271 13.27 -2.06 2.86
C THR A 271 12.91 -1.29 1.60
N PHE A 272 13.89 -0.59 1.05
CA PHE A 272 13.80 0.10 -0.23
C PHE A 272 14.39 -0.77 -1.34
N VAL A 273 13.66 -0.96 -2.44
CA VAL A 273 14.14 -1.71 -3.61
C VAL A 273 14.06 -0.82 -4.84
N LEU A 274 15.21 -0.34 -5.32
CA LEU A 274 15.30 0.46 -6.53
C LEU A 274 15.59 -0.44 -7.73
N LYS A 275 14.73 -0.37 -8.74
CA LYS A 275 14.85 -1.10 -10.00
C LYS A 275 15.21 -0.17 -11.16
N ASN A 276 15.41 -0.75 -12.35
CA ASN A 276 15.88 -0.04 -13.53
C ASN A 276 15.09 1.23 -13.89
N GLY A 277 13.79 1.28 -13.60
CA GLY A 277 12.92 2.41 -13.85
C GLY A 277 12.94 3.49 -12.77
N ALA A 278 13.61 3.30 -11.63
CA ALA A 278 13.67 4.30 -10.58
C ALA A 278 14.38 5.58 -11.05
N HIS A 279 13.71 6.73 -10.99
CA HIS A 279 14.31 8.04 -11.30
C HIS A 279 13.65 9.22 -10.57
N GLY A 280 14.44 10.28 -10.36
CA GLY A 280 14.05 11.50 -9.62
C GLY A 280 13.21 12.51 -10.42
N GLY A 281 12.64 12.08 -11.54
CA GLY A 281 12.01 12.99 -12.49
C GLY A 281 12.99 13.99 -13.16
N PRO A 282 12.58 15.26 -13.43
CA PRO A 282 13.31 16.18 -14.31
C PRO A 282 14.70 16.62 -13.83
N ASP A 283 14.99 16.58 -12.54
CA ASP A 283 16.31 16.96 -11.99
C ASP A 283 17.29 15.78 -11.96
N ASN A 284 16.81 14.56 -12.26
CA ASN A 284 17.54 13.30 -12.18
C ASN A 284 18.15 13.05 -10.79
N TYR A 285 17.45 13.45 -9.73
CA TYR A 285 17.89 13.27 -8.34
C TYR A 285 16.78 12.61 -7.51
N LEU A 286 17.06 11.43 -6.98
CA LEU A 286 16.14 10.70 -6.13
C LEU A 286 16.78 10.55 -4.75
N LEU A 287 16.14 11.11 -3.73
CA LEU A 287 16.51 10.93 -2.34
C LEU A 287 15.72 9.78 -1.72
N ILE A 288 16.43 8.94 -0.99
CA ILE A 288 15.86 7.88 -0.15
C ILE A 288 16.25 8.20 1.29
N ASP A 289 15.27 8.37 2.15
CA ASP A 289 15.49 8.69 3.56
C ASP A 289 14.77 7.66 4.43
N GLY A 290 15.56 6.78 5.04
CA GLY A 290 15.03 5.74 5.93
C GLY A 290 14.49 6.27 7.26
N GLN A 291 14.73 7.53 7.62
CA GLN A 291 14.37 8.08 8.94
C GLN A 291 14.92 7.24 10.12
N GLY A 292 14.04 6.64 10.94
CA GLY A 292 14.45 5.86 12.11
C GLY A 292 14.77 4.42 11.76
N GLY A 293 14.72 3.52 12.74
CA GLY A 293 14.85 2.08 12.51
C GLY A 293 16.17 1.58 11.87
N PHE A 294 16.13 0.32 11.42
CA PHE A 294 17.16 -0.35 10.64
C PHE A 294 16.70 -0.52 9.19
N ASN A 295 17.20 0.35 8.33
CA ASN A 295 16.79 0.42 6.94
C ASN A 295 17.76 -0.27 6.00
N THR A 296 17.18 -0.96 5.04
CA THR A 296 17.88 -1.65 3.96
C THR A 296 17.59 -1.01 2.62
N LEU A 297 18.63 -0.54 1.93
CA LEU A 297 18.53 -0.09 0.55
C LEU A 297 19.09 -1.16 -0.40
N ILE A 298 18.23 -1.65 -1.27
CA ILE A 298 18.55 -2.66 -2.28
C ILE A 298 18.49 -2.04 -3.66
N PHE A 299 19.62 -2.07 -4.36
CA PHE A 299 19.65 -1.76 -5.78
C PHE A 299 19.53 -3.04 -6.59
N LYS A 300 18.45 -3.18 -7.36
CA LYS A 300 18.14 -4.36 -8.18
C LYS A 300 18.13 -3.98 -9.65
N PHE A 301 19.32 -3.88 -10.23
CA PHE A 301 19.50 -3.42 -11.60
C PHE A 301 19.85 -4.56 -12.56
N GLU A 302 19.34 -4.43 -13.79
CA GLU A 302 19.56 -5.38 -14.87
C GLU A 302 20.12 -4.66 -16.11
N THR A 303 21.13 -5.25 -16.75
CA THR A 303 21.67 -4.75 -18.01
C THR A 303 22.02 -5.89 -18.97
N LYS A 304 22.00 -5.60 -20.27
CA LYS A 304 22.48 -6.48 -21.34
C LYS A 304 23.89 -6.10 -21.83
N ASP A 305 24.44 -4.97 -21.38
CA ASP A 305 25.75 -4.46 -21.79
C ASP A 305 26.79 -4.75 -20.71
N GLN A 306 27.83 -5.51 -21.07
CA GLN A 306 28.95 -5.84 -20.17
C GLN A 306 29.71 -4.59 -19.70
N ASN A 307 29.90 -3.58 -20.54
CA ASN A 307 30.60 -2.36 -20.14
C ASN A 307 29.79 -1.57 -19.11
N GLU A 308 28.47 -1.52 -19.31
CA GLU A 308 27.56 -0.89 -18.36
C GLU A 308 27.55 -1.64 -17.02
N TYR A 309 27.54 -2.97 -17.06
CA TYR A 309 27.66 -3.82 -15.88
C TYR A 309 28.95 -3.55 -15.11
N ASP A 310 30.09 -3.51 -15.80
CA ASP A 310 31.40 -3.27 -15.18
C ASP A 310 31.47 -1.85 -14.59
N GLN A 311 30.91 -0.85 -15.27
CA GLN A 311 30.80 0.51 -14.77
C GLN A 311 29.93 0.57 -13.51
N LEU A 312 28.76 -0.06 -13.52
CA LEU A 312 27.83 -0.09 -12.39
C LEU A 312 28.48 -0.73 -11.15
N ILE A 313 29.17 -1.86 -11.32
CA ILE A 313 29.94 -2.49 -10.23
C ILE A 313 30.99 -1.53 -9.66
N SER A 314 31.70 -0.79 -10.52
CA SER A 314 32.69 0.22 -10.09
C SER A 314 32.06 1.39 -9.35
N ASP A 315 30.93 1.88 -9.82
CA ASP A 315 30.20 2.99 -9.21
C ASP A 315 29.67 2.58 -7.83
N PHE A 316 29.13 1.37 -7.69
CA PHE A 316 28.73 0.81 -6.39
C PHE A 316 29.90 0.61 -5.43
N ALA A 317 31.03 0.11 -5.91
CA ALA A 317 32.22 -0.03 -5.05
C ALA A 317 32.69 1.33 -4.54
N THR A 318 32.60 2.37 -5.37
CA THR A 318 32.91 3.76 -4.98
C THR A 318 31.92 4.27 -3.95
N ALA A 319 30.62 4.10 -4.21
CA ALA A 319 29.55 4.47 -3.32
C ALA A 319 29.71 3.83 -1.94
N LEU A 320 29.92 2.51 -1.87
CA LEU A 320 30.16 1.78 -0.62
C LEU A 320 31.40 2.30 0.13
N ALA A 321 32.46 2.67 -0.59
CA ALA A 321 33.67 3.23 0.01
C ALA A 321 33.52 4.68 0.50
N SER A 322 32.56 5.44 -0.06
CA SER A 322 32.28 6.82 0.34
C SER A 322 31.08 6.97 1.27
N THR A 323 30.33 5.90 1.51
CA THR A 323 29.16 5.92 2.41
C THR A 323 29.64 6.14 3.84
N SER A 324 29.11 7.16 4.51
CA SER A 324 29.45 7.44 5.90
C SER A 324 28.80 6.42 6.83
N ASN A 325 29.37 6.27 8.02
CA ASN A 325 28.85 5.34 9.04
C ASN A 325 27.47 5.77 9.58
N ASP A 326 27.00 6.98 9.25
CA ASP A 326 25.66 7.48 9.55
C ASP A 326 24.61 7.04 8.51
N GLY A 327 25.00 6.19 7.56
CA GLY A 327 24.08 5.68 6.55
C GLY A 327 23.83 6.62 5.38
N THR A 328 24.69 7.63 5.17
CA THR A 328 24.56 8.57 4.03
C THR A 328 25.48 8.20 2.88
N GLY A 329 24.96 8.21 1.66
CA GLY A 329 25.76 7.94 0.47
C GLY A 329 25.10 8.39 -0.82
N THR A 330 25.85 8.25 -1.93
CA THR A 330 25.36 8.58 -3.26
C THR A 330 25.86 7.59 -4.31
N LEU A 331 25.05 7.39 -5.35
CA LEU A 331 25.37 6.61 -6.53
C LEU A 331 24.84 7.37 -7.75
N THR A 332 25.69 7.67 -8.71
CA THR A 332 25.26 8.19 -10.00
C THR A 332 25.39 7.12 -11.06
N PHE A 333 24.29 6.76 -11.69
CA PHE A 333 24.24 5.76 -12.77
C PHE A 333 23.24 6.18 -13.84
N ARG A 334 23.58 5.99 -15.12
CA ARG A 334 22.76 6.42 -16.28
C ARG A 334 22.32 7.89 -16.27
N GLY A 335 23.07 8.76 -15.58
CA GLY A 335 22.73 10.18 -15.43
C GLY A 335 21.69 10.46 -14.33
N GLN A 336 21.15 9.43 -13.69
CA GLN A 336 20.37 9.53 -12.46
C GLN A 336 21.30 9.50 -11.25
N THR A 337 21.06 10.38 -10.29
CA THR A 337 21.73 10.34 -9.00
C THR A 337 20.74 9.83 -7.95
N PHE A 338 21.13 8.75 -7.30
CA PHE A 338 20.47 8.21 -6.11
C PHE A 338 21.28 8.69 -4.91
N ALA A 339 20.63 9.40 -4.00
CA ALA A 339 21.20 9.75 -2.71
C ALA A 339 20.40 9.04 -1.63
N TRP A 340 21.06 8.67 -0.55
CA TRP A 340 20.39 8.11 0.60
C TRP A 340 20.96 8.63 1.90
N MET A 341 20.13 8.58 2.94
CA MET A 341 20.50 8.82 4.32
C MET A 341 19.69 7.89 5.23
N ASN A 342 20.18 7.73 6.46
CA ASN A 342 19.56 6.83 7.45
C ASN A 342 19.42 5.38 6.97
N ILE A 343 20.38 4.89 6.16
CA ILE A 343 20.43 3.49 5.70
C ILE A 343 21.51 2.73 6.45
N GLN A 344 21.16 1.64 7.12
CA GLN A 344 22.07 0.82 7.92
C GLN A 344 22.59 -0.39 7.12
N GLN A 345 21.86 -0.82 6.09
CA GLN A 345 22.26 -1.90 5.20
C GLN A 345 22.15 -1.50 3.74
N LEU A 346 23.24 -1.66 3.00
CA LEU A 346 23.28 -1.43 1.57
C LEU A 346 23.50 -2.76 0.86
N GLU A 347 22.54 -3.14 0.02
CA GLU A 347 22.62 -4.29 -0.85
C GLU A 347 22.56 -3.87 -2.31
N ASN A 348 23.31 -4.57 -3.13
CA ASN A 348 23.27 -4.38 -4.56
C ASN A 348 23.24 -5.74 -5.25
N LEU A 349 22.20 -5.95 -6.06
CA LEU A 349 21.97 -7.11 -6.89
C LEU A 349 22.01 -6.64 -8.34
N ILE A 350 23.10 -6.95 -9.03
CA ILE A 350 23.24 -6.63 -10.45
C ILE A 350 23.17 -7.91 -11.27
N ARG A 351 22.31 -7.90 -12.28
CA ARG A 351 22.18 -9.00 -13.25
C ARG A 351 22.64 -8.56 -14.63
N LEU A 352 23.64 -9.26 -15.20
CA LEU A 352 23.97 -9.17 -16.62
C LEU A 352 23.22 -10.26 -17.39
N ILE A 353 22.49 -9.86 -18.43
CA ILE A 353 21.75 -10.73 -19.33
C ILE A 353 22.53 -10.86 -20.64
N ILE A 354 23.13 -12.03 -20.89
CA ILE A 354 23.88 -12.29 -22.15
C ILE A 354 22.96 -13.00 -23.15
N GLU A 355 22.40 -12.24 -24.09
CA GLU A 355 21.62 -12.81 -25.19
C GLU A 355 22.54 -13.59 -26.15
N HIS A 356 22.33 -14.91 -26.31
CA HIS A 356 22.98 -15.67 -27.38
C HIS A 356 22.13 -15.63 -28.65
N THR A 357 22.70 -15.11 -29.74
CA THR A 357 22.06 -15.10 -31.06
C THR A 357 21.99 -16.52 -31.63
N GLY A 358 20.97 -17.30 -31.25
CA GLY A 358 20.62 -18.55 -31.90
C GLY A 358 20.26 -19.68 -30.95
N GLU A 359 18.95 -19.92 -30.82
CA GLU A 359 18.27 -21.05 -30.16
C GLU A 359 18.34 -21.05 -28.61
N LYS A 360 17.23 -20.64 -27.96
CA LYS A 360 17.07 -20.46 -26.49
C LYS A 360 17.31 -21.77 -25.69
N PRO A 361 17.59 -21.69 -24.35
CA PRO A 361 16.47 -21.64 -23.38
C PRO A 361 16.51 -20.60 -22.24
N GLU A 362 17.64 -20.15 -21.71
CA GLU A 362 17.71 -19.13 -20.65
C GLU A 362 18.89 -18.20 -20.90
N ASP A 363 18.65 -16.89 -20.94
CA ASP A 363 19.74 -15.91 -21.02
C ASP A 363 20.70 -16.17 -19.87
N VAL A 364 22.01 -16.24 -20.14
CA VAL A 364 22.99 -16.50 -19.08
C VAL A 364 22.99 -15.29 -18.16
N LEU A 365 22.36 -15.45 -16.99
CA LEU A 365 22.33 -14.46 -15.93
C LEU A 365 23.65 -14.55 -15.15
N ARG A 366 24.38 -13.43 -15.10
CA ARG A 366 25.42 -13.24 -14.08
C ARG A 366 24.86 -12.34 -13.02
N GLU A 367 24.48 -12.93 -11.90
CA GLU A 367 24.08 -12.22 -10.69
C GLU A 367 25.31 -12.01 -9.81
N ILE A 368 25.61 -10.76 -9.49
CA ILE A 368 26.51 -10.41 -8.40
C ILE A 368 25.67 -9.77 -7.31
N VAL A 369 25.74 -10.37 -6.13
CA VAL A 369 25.22 -9.81 -4.90
C VAL A 369 26.41 -9.19 -4.16
N VAL A 370 26.41 -7.87 -4.04
CA VAL A 370 27.30 -7.13 -3.15
C VAL A 370 26.45 -6.70 -1.96
N SER A 371 26.55 -7.45 -0.87
CA SER A 371 25.90 -7.08 0.39
C SER A 371 26.95 -6.60 1.40
N GLY A 372 26.62 -5.53 2.10
CA GLY A 372 27.43 -5.01 3.19
C GLY A 372 26.58 -4.15 4.11
N GLY A 373 26.56 -4.49 5.40
CA GLY A 373 26.09 -3.56 6.41
C GLY A 373 26.99 -2.33 6.45
N ILE A 374 26.41 -1.14 6.61
CA ILE A 374 27.15 0.08 6.90
C ILE A 374 27.54 -0.03 8.38
N ARG A 375 28.70 -0.62 8.62
CA ARG A 375 29.16 -0.92 9.97
C ARG A 375 29.61 0.37 10.63
N ASP A 376 29.01 0.70 11.76
CA ASP A 376 29.56 1.68 12.70
C ASP A 376 30.85 1.20 13.42
N GLY A 377 31.36 0.02 13.01
CA GLY A 377 32.55 -0.63 13.55
C GLY A 377 32.26 -1.71 14.60
N ARG A 378 30.99 -1.89 15.01
CA ARG A 378 30.62 -2.93 15.98
C ARG A 378 30.68 -4.34 15.40
N ILE A 379 30.96 -5.31 16.27
CA ILE A 379 30.94 -6.75 16.03
C ILE A 379 29.48 -7.23 16.00
N ASN A 380 28.65 -6.73 16.92
CA ASN A 380 27.22 -7.00 17.00
C ASN A 380 26.38 -5.92 16.30
N TYR A 381 26.86 -5.41 15.17
CA TYR A 381 26.22 -4.30 14.46
C TYR A 381 24.80 -4.61 13.94
N MET A 382 24.44 -5.90 13.83
CA MET A 382 23.11 -6.37 13.41
C MET A 382 22.07 -6.34 14.54
N ASP A 383 22.41 -5.88 15.75
CA ASP A 383 21.56 -5.98 16.94
C ASP A 383 21.47 -4.61 17.63
N LEU A 384 20.56 -3.77 17.13
CA LEU A 384 20.41 -2.37 17.57
C LEU A 384 19.85 -2.25 19.00
N ALA A 385 19.05 -3.22 19.43
CA ALA A 385 18.51 -3.30 20.79
C ALA A 385 19.53 -3.86 21.80
N ALA A 386 20.74 -4.20 21.36
CA ALA A 386 21.77 -4.73 22.24
C ALA A 386 22.06 -3.75 23.38
N PRO A 387 22.05 -4.20 24.66
CA PRO A 387 22.37 -3.35 25.80
C PRO A 387 23.86 -2.96 25.85
N ALA A 388 24.67 -3.49 24.92
CA ALA A 388 26.07 -3.15 24.75
C ALA A 388 26.51 -3.24 23.29
N ALA A 389 27.43 -2.37 22.93
CA ALA A 389 28.18 -2.35 21.69
C ALA A 389 29.54 -3.03 21.86
N LEU A 390 29.87 -3.98 20.98
CA LEU A 390 31.13 -4.70 20.97
C LEU A 390 32.00 -4.18 19.82
N TYR A 391 33.21 -3.71 20.07
CA TYR A 391 34.14 -3.24 19.02
C TYR A 391 35.45 -4.01 19.07
N CYS A 392 36.07 -4.27 17.91
CA CYS A 392 37.44 -4.79 17.90
C CYS A 392 38.44 -3.71 18.33
N THR A 393 39.44 -4.08 19.13
CA THR A 393 40.55 -3.19 19.54
C THR A 393 41.78 -3.42 18.66
N GLU A 394 42.72 -2.47 18.67
CA GLU A 394 43.92 -2.51 17.81
C GLU A 394 44.82 -3.73 18.05
N ASP A 395 44.84 -4.27 19.26
CA ASP A 395 45.60 -5.46 19.64
C ASP A 395 44.89 -6.78 19.29
N GLY A 396 43.79 -6.71 18.53
CA GLY A 396 42.94 -7.85 18.17
C GLY A 396 42.02 -8.31 19.30
N GLY A 397 41.84 -7.47 20.33
CA GLY A 397 40.91 -7.65 21.44
C GLY A 397 39.50 -7.18 21.13
N VAL A 398 38.67 -7.10 22.18
CA VAL A 398 37.27 -6.64 22.11
C VAL A 398 37.01 -5.62 23.21
N ALA A 399 36.49 -4.46 22.85
CA ALA A 399 35.98 -3.45 23.78
C ALA A 399 34.45 -3.59 23.90
N VAL A 400 33.96 -3.61 25.14
CA VAL A 400 32.54 -3.65 25.47
C VAL A 400 32.11 -2.27 25.96
N TRP A 401 31.10 -1.71 25.30
CA TRP A 401 30.52 -0.40 25.64
C TRP A 401 29.06 -0.59 26.00
N ALA A 402 28.65 -0.27 27.23
CA ALA A 402 27.24 -0.24 27.59
C ALA A 402 26.54 0.90 26.84
N ILE A 403 25.32 0.66 26.41
CA ILE A 403 24.46 1.70 25.85
C ILE A 403 23.51 2.17 26.94
N ARG A 404 23.49 3.48 27.21
CA ARG A 404 22.58 4.12 28.19
C ARG A 404 22.08 5.43 27.61
N ASP A 405 20.76 5.56 27.49
CA ASP A 405 20.10 6.76 26.96
C ASP A 405 20.65 7.21 25.59
N GLY A 406 20.95 6.25 24.71
CA GLY A 406 21.51 6.50 23.37
C GLY A 406 23.02 6.81 23.34
N GLU A 407 23.69 6.90 24.49
CA GLU A 407 25.14 7.14 24.58
C GLU A 407 25.93 5.88 24.95
N GLY A 408 27.13 5.76 24.38
CA GLY A 408 28.05 4.65 24.64
C GLY A 408 28.99 4.93 25.82
N TYR A 409 29.00 4.02 26.80
CA TYR A 409 29.87 4.06 27.97
C TYR A 409 30.82 2.87 27.96
N HIS A 410 32.12 3.11 27.81
CA HIS A 410 33.12 2.05 27.88
C HIS A 410 33.04 1.34 29.24
N LEU A 411 32.87 0.02 29.22
CA LEU A 411 32.88 -0.80 30.44
C LEU A 411 34.25 -1.42 30.66
N TYR A 412 34.70 -2.22 29.70
CA TYR A 412 35.97 -2.93 29.75
C TYR A 412 36.43 -3.31 28.35
N SER A 413 37.70 -3.69 28.26
CA SER A 413 38.27 -4.30 27.06
C SER A 413 38.97 -5.61 27.44
N VAL A 414 38.85 -6.61 26.57
CA VAL A 414 39.58 -7.87 26.65
C VAL A 414 40.66 -7.84 25.60
N SER A 415 41.91 -8.07 25.98
CA SER A 415 43.03 -7.99 25.04
C SER A 415 42.98 -9.12 24.00
N GLY A 416 43.62 -8.92 22.86
CA GLY A 416 43.71 -9.97 21.85
C GLY A 416 44.46 -11.21 22.36
N ALA A 417 45.43 -11.03 23.26
CA ALA A 417 46.16 -12.14 23.89
C ALA A 417 45.25 -12.97 24.83
N ASP A 418 44.34 -12.30 25.55
CA ASP A 418 43.41 -12.97 26.47
C ASP A 418 42.32 -13.72 25.71
N LEU A 419 41.78 -13.13 24.63
CA LEU A 419 40.85 -13.81 23.72
C LEU A 419 41.49 -15.05 23.09
N ASN A 420 42.76 -14.98 22.72
CA ASN A 420 43.49 -16.08 22.08
C ASN A 420 44.23 -17.01 23.07
N SER A 421 43.84 -17.01 24.36
CA SER A 421 44.51 -17.81 25.40
C SER A 421 44.38 -19.32 25.20
N GLY A 422 43.42 -19.79 24.39
CA GLY A 422 43.16 -21.21 24.16
C GLY A 422 42.57 -21.94 25.38
N SER A 423 42.05 -21.18 26.33
CA SER A 423 41.45 -21.68 27.58
C SER A 423 40.12 -20.99 27.86
N ASP A 424 39.20 -21.72 28.49
CA ASP A 424 37.93 -21.14 28.95
C ASP A 424 38.21 -20.00 29.95
N SER A 425 37.70 -18.81 29.66
CA SER A 425 37.91 -17.61 30.47
C SER A 425 36.69 -16.69 30.45
N VAL A 426 36.54 -15.87 31.49
CA VAL A 426 35.37 -15.00 31.68
C VAL A 426 35.84 -13.61 32.07
N PHE A 427 35.37 -12.60 31.33
CA PHE A 427 35.65 -11.18 31.54
C PHE A 427 34.33 -10.45 31.69
N GLY A 428 34.22 -9.47 32.58
CA GLY A 428 32.94 -8.80 32.75
C GLY A 428 32.94 -7.64 33.74
N ASP A 429 31.90 -6.82 33.64
CA ASP A 429 31.54 -5.81 34.62
C ASP A 429 30.04 -5.97 34.96
N GLY A 430 29.75 -6.24 36.24
CA GLY A 430 28.40 -6.54 36.72
C GLY A 430 27.75 -7.71 35.98
N ASN A 431 26.61 -7.44 35.33
CA ASN A 431 25.83 -8.44 34.60
C ASN A 431 26.20 -8.53 33.11
N MET A 432 27.19 -7.77 32.63
CA MET A 432 27.64 -7.77 31.23
C MET A 432 28.97 -8.51 31.09
N VAL A 433 28.92 -9.73 30.58
CA VAL A 433 29.99 -10.72 30.70
C VAL A 433 30.33 -11.33 29.34
N LEU A 434 31.61 -11.35 29.00
CA LEU A 434 32.19 -12.00 27.84
C LEU A 434 32.90 -13.30 28.27
N THR A 435 32.39 -14.43 27.83
CA THR A 435 32.93 -15.77 28.07
C THR A 435 33.67 -16.25 26.82
N VAL A 436 34.95 -16.54 26.94
CA VAL A 436 35.76 -17.15 25.88
C VAL A 436 35.83 -18.64 26.16
N PHE A 437 35.58 -19.46 25.15
CA PHE A 437 35.69 -20.91 25.21
C PHE A 437 36.97 -21.36 24.52
N SER A 438 37.54 -22.45 25.01
CA SER A 438 38.78 -23.08 24.52
C SER A 438 38.69 -23.60 23.08
N ASP A 439 37.48 -23.72 22.53
CA ASP A 439 37.23 -24.05 21.13
C ASP A 439 37.29 -22.82 20.18
N GLY A 440 37.52 -21.61 20.72
CA GLY A 440 37.62 -20.37 19.98
C GLY A 440 36.29 -19.63 19.80
N ASN A 441 35.21 -20.09 20.43
CA ASN A 441 33.96 -19.35 20.52
C ASN A 441 34.01 -18.33 21.66
N VAL A 442 33.33 -17.21 21.47
CA VAL A 442 33.15 -16.14 22.46
C VAL A 442 31.66 -15.89 22.60
N LEU A 443 31.16 -15.80 23.84
CA LEU A 443 29.78 -15.51 24.18
C LEU A 443 29.72 -14.29 25.09
N PHE A 444 29.19 -13.20 24.59
CA PHE A 444 28.77 -12.07 25.39
C PHE A 444 27.37 -12.33 25.97
N THR A 445 27.13 -11.94 27.22
CA THR A 445 25.85 -12.04 27.93
C THR A 445 25.58 -10.76 28.70
N ALA A 446 24.33 -10.33 28.70
CA ALA A 446 23.81 -9.23 29.51
C ALA A 446 22.38 -9.60 29.99
N PRO A 447 21.74 -8.86 30.91
CA PRO A 447 20.37 -9.15 31.32
C PRO A 447 19.43 -9.23 30.12
N GLY A 448 18.87 -10.41 29.85
CA GLY A 448 17.98 -10.65 28.71
C GLY A 448 18.67 -10.72 27.35
N TYR A 449 20.01 -10.77 27.30
CA TYR A 449 20.76 -10.65 26.06
C TYR A 449 21.94 -11.63 25.98
N SER A 450 22.17 -12.21 24.81
CA SER A 450 23.36 -13.02 24.55
C SER A 450 23.78 -12.94 23.09
N PHE A 451 25.07 -12.79 22.84
CA PHE A 451 25.64 -12.66 21.50
C PHE A 451 26.93 -13.46 21.39
N SER A 452 27.04 -14.34 20.40
CA SER A 452 28.23 -15.18 20.20
C SER A 452 28.97 -14.84 18.92
N PHE A 453 30.30 -14.88 18.97
CA PHE A 453 31.20 -14.67 17.83
C PHE A 453 32.48 -15.49 18.01
N SER A 454 33.39 -15.48 17.04
CA SER A 454 34.66 -16.22 17.13
C SER A 454 35.80 -15.29 17.55
N VAL A 455 36.81 -15.81 18.26
CA VAL A 455 38.06 -15.08 18.54
C VAL A 455 38.73 -14.57 17.25
N GLY A 456 38.49 -15.24 16.12
CA GLY A 456 38.97 -14.84 14.80
C GLY A 456 38.36 -13.54 14.25
N THR A 457 37.26 -13.07 14.85
CA THR A 457 36.52 -11.89 14.36
C THR A 457 37.33 -10.60 14.48
N CYS A 458 38.25 -10.50 15.44
CA CYS A 458 39.07 -9.30 15.66
C CYS A 458 40.55 -9.45 15.30
N SER A 459 40.99 -10.62 14.85
CA SER A 459 42.35 -10.82 14.36
C SER A 459 42.57 -10.09 13.03
N ARG A 460 43.41 -9.05 13.06
CA ARG A 460 43.97 -8.37 11.88
C ARG A 460 45.34 -8.91 11.50
#